data_AF-A0A7Y8SQ03-F1
#
_entry.id   AF-A0A7Y8SQ03-F1
#
_cell.length_a   1.000
_cell.length_b   1.000
_cell.length_c   1.000
_cell.angle_alpha   90.00
_cell.angle_beta   90.00
_cell.angle_gamma   90.00
#
_symmetry.space_group_name_H-M   'P 1'
#
loop_
_entity.id
_entity.type
_entity.pdbx_description
1 polymer ?
#
loop_
_entity_poly.entity_id
_entity_poly.type
_entity_poly.pdbx_seq_one_letter_code
_entity_poly.pdbx_strand_id
1 'polypeptide(L)'
;MTGLFDLILRAAFSGALLALVYTRLKLFLLYFQQEEYDDARFLRWLRAAKGVDRRLSLILLAMGLLAAVLPAGGALLALAGGIAGSIHAVYRDQRFLAEARKPLVLTQRANRILRTALGFAALLLLALMLLTAGAGPQLLGAILLVQITPLLLPLANRALAPYEARVQRGFLDEAREKLRKLDPYIVGITGSYGKTSTKLILQHILSTLSQSLATPGSVNTLMGISRIVREQLKPEHRTFVVEMGAYGPGSIARLCDLAPPRLSLLTAVGWAHYERFKTIDTVFRAKMEIAEATRARAGKTIVNVDQVPEALLRAEIERAGRAGFLLVGRAGGPFQLDVTIEAARQTQEGIVLTLAFGAERSEVLVSLFGLHQAANAALAIAAARELGLPMEAIRAALRSVPQVKHRLEVTRGRPVIIDDGYNSNPEGFRSALDLLDLFGESTQGARRILITPGMVELGAAHDEAHREIGAYAAPRTDIVLALGPARLAGFLQGLKAGDRVPEIVELSTQAEAEAWLKANARPEDIVLFENSLPDLYERPLRL
;
A
#
# COMPACT_ATOMS: atom_id res chain seq x y z
N MET A 1 23.37 41.78 36.16
CA MET A 1 22.55 41.72 34.92
C MET A 1 22.85 40.51 34.04
N THR A 2 24.04 39.90 34.10
CA THR A 2 24.44 38.78 33.22
C THR A 2 23.75 37.44 33.50
N GLY A 3 23.52 37.09 34.78
CA GLY A 3 22.93 35.78 35.14
C GLY A 3 21.45 35.60 34.77
N LEU A 4 20.62 36.64 34.96
CA LEU A 4 19.19 36.57 34.58
C LEU A 4 19.02 36.52 33.06
N PHE A 5 19.83 37.29 32.32
CA PHE A 5 19.77 37.33 30.87
C PHE A 5 20.25 36.02 30.22
N ASP A 6 21.32 35.41 30.76
CA ASP A 6 21.76 34.06 30.36
C ASP A 6 20.66 33.02 30.61
N LEU A 7 20.01 33.04 31.78
CA LEU A 7 18.91 32.13 32.09
C LEU A 7 17.74 32.27 31.10
N ILE A 8 17.36 33.51 30.75
CA ILE A 8 16.30 33.78 29.77
C ILE A 8 16.67 33.20 28.40
N LEU A 9 17.90 33.40 27.92
CA LEU A 9 18.33 32.89 26.62
C LEU A 9 18.47 31.36 26.60
N ARG A 10 18.93 30.75 27.69
CA ARG A 10 18.97 29.28 27.84
C ARG A 10 17.57 28.68 27.84
N ALA A 11 16.60 29.37 28.48
CA ALA A 11 15.19 29.00 28.43
C ALA A 11 14.62 29.19 27.02
N ALA A 12 14.93 30.29 26.33
CA ALA A 12 14.51 30.55 24.96
C ALA A 12 15.07 29.50 23.97
N PHE A 13 16.35 29.14 24.10
CA PHE A 13 16.96 28.06 23.33
C PHE A 13 16.26 26.73 23.55
N SER A 14 15.93 26.42 24.81
CA SER A 14 15.20 25.19 25.11
C SER A 14 13.77 25.21 24.59
N GLY A 15 13.11 26.37 24.57
CA GLY A 15 11.81 26.55 23.93
C GLY A 15 11.89 26.31 22.42
N ALA A 16 12.91 26.86 21.75
CA ALA A 16 13.17 26.60 20.33
C ALA A 16 13.46 25.12 20.06
N LEU A 17 14.22 24.46 20.94
CA LEU A 17 14.53 23.04 20.87
C LEU A 17 13.29 22.16 21.08
N LEU A 18 12.38 22.55 21.98
CA LEU A 18 11.12 21.85 22.19
C LEU A 18 10.19 21.98 20.96
N ALA A 19 10.12 23.16 20.35
CA ALA A 19 9.38 23.37 19.10
C ALA A 19 9.95 22.54 17.95
N LEU A 20 11.28 22.44 17.87
CA LEU A 20 11.99 21.56 16.96
C LEU A 20 11.62 20.10 17.19
N VAL A 21 11.78 19.60 18.42
CA VAL A 21 11.44 18.22 18.79
C VAL A 21 9.99 17.89 18.45
N TYR A 22 9.04 18.78 18.75
CA TYR A 22 7.64 18.59 18.42
C TYR A 22 7.42 18.42 16.90
N THR A 23 7.98 19.33 16.11
CA THR A 23 7.85 19.30 14.65
C THR A 23 8.53 18.06 14.07
N ARG A 24 9.70 17.70 14.61
CA ARG A 24 10.50 16.55 14.19
C ARG A 24 9.85 15.22 14.54
N LEU A 25 9.24 15.11 15.71
CA LEU A 25 8.43 13.95 16.08
C LEU A 25 7.26 13.79 15.12
N LYS A 26 6.59 14.88 14.71
CA LYS A 26 5.54 14.78 13.67
C LYS A 26 6.09 14.31 12.33
N LEU A 27 7.25 14.83 11.90
CA LEU A 27 7.93 14.41 10.68
C LEU A 27 8.25 12.91 10.72
N PHE A 28 8.85 12.41 11.79
CA PHE A 28 9.15 10.98 11.90
C PHE A 28 7.91 10.11 12.15
N LEU A 29 6.90 10.65 12.82
CA LEU A 29 5.62 9.96 13.03
C LEU A 29 4.87 9.76 11.71
N LEU A 30 5.03 10.66 10.74
CA LEU A 30 4.51 10.47 9.39
C LEU A 30 5.04 9.16 8.79
N TYR A 31 6.36 8.96 8.83
CA TYR A 31 6.99 7.74 8.32
C TYR A 31 6.66 6.53 9.18
N PHE A 32 6.65 6.68 10.51
CA PHE A 32 6.31 5.58 11.40
C PHE A 32 4.86 5.09 11.18
N GLN A 33 3.94 6.00 10.87
CA GLN A 33 2.57 5.67 10.47
C GLN A 33 2.51 4.95 9.12
N GLN A 34 3.32 5.37 8.14
CA GLN A 34 3.40 4.70 6.83
C GLN A 34 3.97 3.28 6.93
N GLU A 35 4.88 3.04 7.88
CA GLU A 35 5.40 1.72 8.24
C GLU A 35 4.50 0.95 9.24
N GLU A 36 3.23 1.33 9.36
CA GLU A 36 2.21 0.67 10.19
C GLU A 36 2.56 0.58 11.70
N TYR A 37 3.39 1.50 12.19
CA TYR A 37 3.94 1.50 13.55
C TYR A 37 4.77 0.25 13.89
N ASP A 38 5.39 -0.38 12.88
CA ASP A 38 6.36 -1.46 13.05
C ASP A 38 7.74 -0.87 13.39
N ASP A 39 8.19 -1.10 14.62
CA ASP A 39 9.46 -0.59 15.12
C ASP A 39 10.65 -1.00 14.25
N ALA A 40 10.68 -2.24 13.75
CA ALA A 40 11.83 -2.78 13.05
C ALA A 40 11.93 -2.20 11.62
N ARG A 41 10.79 -2.07 10.93
CA ARG A 41 10.70 -1.42 9.62
C ARG A 41 11.09 0.05 9.71
N PHE A 42 10.54 0.77 10.69
CA PHE A 42 10.88 2.17 10.92
C PHE A 42 12.38 2.36 11.18
N LEU A 43 13.00 1.51 12.00
CA LEU A 43 14.43 1.60 12.27
C LEU A 43 15.31 1.24 11.05
N ARG A 44 14.90 0.25 10.23
CA ARG A 44 15.59 -0.05 8.95
C ARG A 44 15.50 1.13 7.99
N TRP A 45 14.31 1.70 7.84
CA TRP A 45 14.10 2.89 7.03
C TRP A 45 14.94 4.07 7.54
N LEU A 46 14.92 4.35 8.85
CA LEU A 46 15.66 5.46 9.45
C LEU A 46 17.16 5.39 9.15
N ARG A 47 17.73 4.17 9.15
CA ARG A 47 19.13 3.92 8.75
C ARG A 47 19.35 4.18 7.25
N ALA A 48 18.49 3.63 6.40
CA ALA A 48 18.58 3.78 4.94
C ALA A 48 18.44 5.25 4.51
N ALA A 49 17.54 5.99 5.15
CA ALA A 49 17.31 7.42 4.94
C ALA A 49 18.42 8.30 5.53
N LYS A 50 19.41 7.73 6.23
CA LYS A 50 20.43 8.48 6.97
C LYS A 50 19.80 9.56 7.85
N GLY A 51 18.77 9.21 8.62
CA GLY A 51 17.91 10.13 9.39
C GLY A 51 18.58 10.89 10.55
N VAL A 52 19.89 11.07 10.50
CA VAL A 52 20.70 11.90 11.38
C VAL A 52 20.69 13.33 10.85
N ASP A 53 20.33 14.30 11.68
CA ASP A 53 20.41 15.72 11.29
C ASP A 53 21.85 16.22 11.37
N ARG A 54 22.58 16.12 10.26
CA ARG A 54 24.00 16.51 10.23
C ARG A 54 24.16 18.03 10.29
N ARG A 55 23.26 18.76 9.62
CA ARG A 55 23.36 20.22 9.48
C ARG A 55 23.21 20.92 10.82
N LEU A 56 22.12 20.62 11.54
CA LEU A 56 21.87 21.22 12.84
C LEU A 56 22.91 20.74 13.87
N SER A 57 23.33 19.48 13.83
CA SER A 57 24.37 19.01 14.75
C SER A 57 25.70 19.70 14.55
N LEU A 58 26.11 20.00 13.32
CA LEU A 58 27.32 20.80 13.05
C LEU A 58 27.16 22.24 13.54
N ILE A 59 25.99 22.85 13.36
CA ILE A 59 25.69 24.20 13.89
C ILE A 59 25.78 24.20 15.41
N LEU A 60 25.11 23.26 16.09
CA LEU A 60 25.12 23.16 17.56
C LEU A 60 26.50 22.83 18.11
N LEU A 61 27.28 22.00 17.41
CA LEU A 61 28.67 21.70 17.77
C LEU A 61 29.54 22.96 17.67
N ALA A 62 29.47 23.68 16.55
CA ALA A 62 30.21 24.91 16.34
C ALA A 62 29.84 25.97 17.37
N MET A 63 28.55 26.17 17.65
CA MET A 63 28.07 27.13 18.65
C MET A 63 28.46 26.70 20.07
N GLY A 64 28.36 25.40 20.38
CA GLY A 64 28.77 24.86 21.68
C GLY A 64 30.25 25.05 21.97
N LEU A 65 31.11 24.81 20.97
CA LEU A 65 32.55 25.07 21.06
C LEU A 65 32.85 26.57 21.16
N LEU A 66 32.16 27.40 20.38
CA LEU A 66 32.30 28.86 20.42
C LEU A 66 31.97 29.42 21.82
N ALA A 67 30.90 28.92 22.45
CA ALA A 67 30.50 29.28 23.80
C ALA A 67 31.53 28.88 24.87
N ALA A 68 32.37 27.87 24.60
CA ALA A 68 33.41 27.41 25.53
C ALA A 68 34.70 28.24 25.43
N VAL A 69 34.96 28.87 24.28
CA VAL A 69 36.22 29.61 24.01
C VAL A 69 36.07 31.12 24.25
N LEU A 70 34.89 31.68 24.04
CA LEU A 70 34.67 33.13 24.12
C LEU A 70 34.30 33.60 25.55
N PRO A 71 34.60 34.86 25.91
CA PRO A 71 34.10 35.50 27.14
C PRO A 71 32.57 35.53 27.19
N ALA A 72 31.98 35.98 28.31
CA ALA A 72 30.52 35.95 28.56
C ALA A 72 29.62 36.45 27.40
N GLY A 73 30.08 37.39 26.56
CA GLY A 73 29.35 37.82 25.36
C GLY A 73 29.23 36.78 24.24
N GLY A 74 30.18 35.85 24.14
CA GLY A 74 30.17 34.77 23.15
C GLY A 74 29.17 33.65 23.45
N ALA A 75 28.83 33.43 24.72
CA ALA A 75 27.77 32.51 25.12
C ALA A 75 26.39 32.97 24.59
N LEU A 76 26.14 34.29 24.58
CA LEU A 76 24.90 34.88 24.06
C LEU A 76 24.78 34.68 22.54
N LEU A 77 25.86 34.96 21.81
CA LEU A 77 25.92 34.74 20.36
C LEU A 77 25.74 33.27 19.98
N ALA A 78 26.35 32.36 20.75
CA ALA A 78 26.21 30.93 20.56
C ALA A 78 24.76 30.43 20.79
N LEU A 79 24.09 30.89 21.84
CA LEU A 79 22.68 30.56 22.09
C LEU A 79 21.77 31.13 21.00
N ALA A 80 22.00 32.37 20.56
CA ALA A 80 21.26 32.98 19.46
C ALA A 80 21.45 32.18 18.15
N GLY A 81 22.68 31.75 17.84
CA GLY A 81 22.97 30.88 16.70
C GLY A 81 22.27 29.51 16.82
N GLY A 82 22.25 28.91 18.02
CA GLY A 82 21.52 27.67 18.30
C GLY A 82 20.01 27.81 18.12
N ILE A 83 19.42 28.92 18.59
CA ILE A 83 18.01 29.28 18.40
C ILE A 83 17.70 29.42 16.90
N ALA A 84 18.48 30.22 16.17
CA ALA A 84 18.29 30.43 14.74
C ALA A 84 18.40 29.12 13.95
N GLY A 85 19.38 28.27 14.27
CA GLY A 85 19.53 26.94 13.69
C GLY A 85 18.32 26.05 13.94
N SER A 86 17.79 26.05 15.17
CA SER A 86 16.61 25.28 15.55
C SER A 86 15.34 25.80 14.86
N ILE A 87 15.14 27.11 14.76
CA ILE A 87 14.01 27.71 14.03
C ILE A 87 14.08 27.38 12.54
N HIS A 88 15.26 27.48 11.91
CA HIS A 88 15.45 27.10 10.52
C HIS A 88 15.10 25.62 10.29
N ALA A 89 15.52 24.76 11.21
CA ALA A 89 15.21 23.34 11.17
C ALA A 89 13.70 23.05 11.35
N VAL A 90 13.00 23.80 12.22
CA VAL A 90 11.53 23.76 12.32
C VAL A 90 10.87 24.12 11.00
N TYR A 91 11.28 25.22 10.38
CA TYR A 91 10.71 25.68 9.11
C TYR A 91 10.88 24.63 8.00
N ARG A 92 12.08 24.04 7.89
CA ARG A 92 12.36 22.97 6.94
C ARG A 92 11.45 21.76 7.17
N ASP A 93 11.34 21.28 8.41
CA ASP A 93 10.53 20.10 8.73
C ASP A 93 9.02 20.37 8.52
N GLN A 94 8.54 21.58 8.81
CA GLN A 94 7.16 22.01 8.53
C GLN A 94 6.86 22.04 7.03
N ARG A 95 7.78 22.59 6.24
CA ARG A 95 7.66 22.60 4.78
C ARG A 95 7.60 21.18 4.22
N PHE A 96 8.43 20.29 4.74
CA PHE A 96 8.38 18.87 4.36
C PHE A 96 7.02 18.23 4.68
N LEU A 97 6.49 18.47 5.89
CA LEU A 97 5.17 17.97 6.28
C LEU A 97 4.04 18.52 5.41
N ALA A 98 4.12 19.79 4.99
CA ALA A 98 3.11 20.43 4.16
C ALA A 98 3.12 19.91 2.70
N GLU A 99 4.28 19.50 2.21
CA GLU A 99 4.45 18.96 0.86
C GLU A 99 4.30 17.43 0.79
N ALA A 100 3.97 16.75 1.90
CA ALA A 100 3.82 15.30 1.94
C ALA A 100 2.56 14.83 1.19
N ARG A 101 2.70 13.86 0.29
CA ARG A 101 1.60 13.34 -0.52
C ARG A 101 0.59 12.55 0.31
N LYS A 102 1.10 11.74 1.24
CA LYS A 102 0.27 11.11 2.27
C LYS A 102 0.37 11.95 3.53
N PRO A 103 -0.64 12.79 3.87
CA PRO A 103 -0.56 13.64 5.05
C PRO A 103 -0.56 12.81 6.33
N LEU A 104 0.11 13.33 7.37
CA LEU A 104 0.06 12.76 8.72
C LEU A 104 -1.37 12.87 9.25
N VAL A 105 -2.03 11.74 9.48
CA VAL A 105 -3.35 11.71 10.10
C VAL A 105 -3.20 11.42 11.59
N LEU A 106 -3.48 12.43 12.42
CA LEU A 106 -3.43 12.33 13.88
C LEU A 106 -4.60 11.52 14.45
N THR A 107 -4.56 10.21 14.22
CA THR A 107 -5.46 9.23 14.85
C THR A 107 -5.29 9.23 16.38
N GLN A 108 -6.23 8.61 17.10
CA GLN A 108 -6.10 8.48 18.56
C GLN A 108 -4.80 7.76 18.97
N ARG A 109 -4.40 6.71 18.23
CA ARG A 109 -3.13 6.00 18.46
C ARG A 109 -1.92 6.89 18.18
N ALA A 110 -1.91 7.58 17.04
CA ALA A 110 -0.84 8.51 16.68
C ALA A 110 -0.68 9.62 17.73
N ASN A 111 -1.79 10.19 18.21
CA ASN A 111 -1.79 11.19 19.27
C ASN A 111 -1.24 10.65 20.60
N ARG A 112 -1.59 9.42 21.00
CA ARG A 112 -1.03 8.80 22.22
C ARG A 112 0.48 8.60 22.09
N ILE A 113 0.95 8.06 20.95
CA ILE A 113 2.38 7.87 20.68
C ILE A 113 3.09 9.22 20.73
N LEU A 114 2.58 10.24 20.02
CA LEU A 114 3.17 11.57 19.98
C LEU A 114 3.27 12.21 21.37
N ARG A 115 2.19 12.20 22.15
CA ARG A 115 2.17 12.76 23.51
C ARG A 115 3.14 12.05 24.45
N THR A 116 3.23 10.72 24.35
CA THR A 116 4.16 9.92 25.17
C THR A 116 5.61 10.21 24.78
N ALA A 117 5.91 10.27 23.48
CA ALA A 117 7.24 10.64 22.99
C ALA A 117 7.63 12.07 23.38
N LEU A 118 6.70 13.01 23.34
CA LEU A 118 6.90 14.38 23.84
C LEU A 118 7.18 14.41 25.35
N GLY A 119 6.49 13.57 26.13
CA GLY A 119 6.78 13.41 27.55
C GLY A 119 8.21 12.94 27.80
N PHE A 120 8.67 11.92 27.07
CA PHE A 120 10.07 11.48 27.14
C PHE A 120 11.05 12.59 26.73
N ALA A 121 10.75 13.33 25.66
CA ALA A 121 11.61 14.42 25.23
C ALA A 121 11.66 15.57 26.24
N ALA A 122 10.54 15.91 26.88
CA ALA A 122 10.48 16.94 27.92
C ALA A 122 11.31 16.55 29.14
N LEU A 123 11.29 15.27 29.55
CA LEU A 123 12.15 14.76 30.62
C LEU A 123 13.63 14.82 30.25
N LEU A 124 14.00 14.46 29.02
CA LEU A 124 15.37 14.58 28.52
C LEU A 124 15.83 16.04 28.43
N LEU A 125 14.96 16.95 28.01
CA LEU A 125 15.25 18.39 27.95
C LEU A 125 15.42 18.98 29.36
N LEU A 126 14.58 18.58 30.31
CA LEU A 126 14.71 18.97 31.71
C LEU A 126 16.02 18.44 32.31
N ALA A 127 16.34 17.18 32.07
CA ALA A 127 17.62 16.60 32.49
C ALA A 127 18.81 17.35 31.87
N LEU A 128 18.74 17.69 30.58
CA LEU A 128 19.74 18.50 29.91
C LEU A 128 19.90 19.88 30.57
N MET A 129 18.81 20.57 30.89
CA MET A 129 18.86 21.85 31.59
C MET A 129 19.52 21.74 32.98
N LEU A 130 19.14 20.71 33.74
CA LEU A 130 19.60 20.52 35.12
C LEU A 130 21.07 20.06 35.20
N LEU A 131 21.51 19.25 34.23
CA LEU A 131 22.86 18.66 34.21
C LEU A 131 23.90 19.56 33.55
N THR A 132 23.50 20.62 32.85
CA THR A 132 24.43 21.51 32.14
C THR A 132 24.61 22.84 32.87
N ALA A 133 25.86 23.11 33.29
CA ALA A 133 26.26 24.39 33.84
C ALA A 133 26.75 25.33 32.73
N GLY A 134 25.82 25.93 31.99
CA GLY A 134 26.10 26.98 30.99
C GLY A 134 25.72 26.64 29.56
N ALA A 135 25.84 27.64 28.67
CA ALA A 135 25.38 27.59 27.28
C ALA A 135 26.08 26.52 26.43
N GLY A 136 27.41 26.40 26.53
CA GLY A 136 28.21 25.46 25.73
C GLY A 136 27.79 24.00 25.94
N PRO A 137 27.85 23.47 27.18
CA PRO A 137 27.39 22.11 27.47
C PRO A 137 25.92 21.87 27.11
N GLN A 138 25.04 22.88 27.25
CA GLN A 138 23.65 22.78 26.84
C GLN A 138 23.48 22.64 25.32
N LEU A 139 24.23 23.41 24.52
CA LEU A 139 24.23 23.31 23.06
C LEU A 139 24.79 21.96 22.59
N LEU A 140 25.86 21.46 23.22
CA LEU A 140 26.44 20.15 22.92
C LEU A 140 25.47 19.02 23.30
N GLY A 141 24.85 19.08 24.48
CA GLY A 141 23.87 18.08 24.88
C GLY A 141 22.56 18.14 24.06
N ALA A 142 22.22 19.28 23.49
CA ALA A 142 21.11 19.39 22.54
C ALA A 142 21.31 18.54 21.28
N ILE A 143 22.57 18.27 20.87
CA ILE A 143 22.87 17.34 19.78
C ILE A 143 22.28 15.96 20.08
N LEU A 144 22.48 15.45 21.30
CA LEU A 144 21.94 14.15 21.70
C LEU A 144 20.41 14.13 21.62
N LEU A 145 19.74 15.19 22.11
CA LEU A 145 18.28 15.29 22.05
C LEU A 145 17.77 15.31 20.59
N VAL A 146 18.42 16.07 19.71
CA VAL A 146 18.09 16.12 18.28
C VAL A 146 18.21 14.74 17.64
N GLN A 147 19.28 14.01 17.93
CA GLN A 147 19.54 12.70 17.30
C GLN A 147 18.72 11.56 17.89
N ILE A 148 18.37 11.60 19.18
CA ILE A 148 17.55 10.56 19.82
C ILE A 148 16.05 10.73 19.53
N THR A 149 15.62 11.92 19.12
CA THR A 149 14.21 12.25 18.83
C THR A 149 13.46 11.17 18.03
N PRO A 150 13.95 10.65 16.88
CA PRO A 150 13.24 9.60 16.14
C PRO A 150 13.07 8.29 16.95
N LEU A 151 13.98 7.98 17.88
CA LEU A 151 13.93 6.76 18.68
C LEU A 151 12.91 6.83 19.82
N LEU A 152 12.44 8.03 20.18
CA LEU A 152 11.39 8.22 21.17
C LEU A 152 10.04 7.66 20.71
N LEU A 153 9.82 7.59 19.39
CA LEU A 153 8.58 7.05 18.82
C LEU A 153 8.44 5.53 19.05
N PRO A 154 9.41 4.66 18.68
CA PRO A 154 9.39 3.24 19.07
C PRO A 154 9.32 3.03 20.59
N LEU A 155 10.03 3.84 21.37
CA LEU A 155 9.98 3.74 22.83
C LEU A 155 8.57 4.02 23.37
N ALA A 156 7.92 5.07 22.87
CA ALA A 156 6.53 5.40 23.19
C ALA A 156 5.55 4.30 22.76
N ASN A 157 5.74 3.72 21.57
CA ASN A 157 4.92 2.62 21.06
C ASN A 157 5.01 1.40 21.98
N ARG A 158 6.21 1.03 22.46
CA ARG A 158 6.40 -0.07 23.42
C ARG A 158 5.80 0.21 24.78
N ALA A 159 5.98 1.41 25.30
CA ALA A 159 5.38 1.83 26.58
C ALA A 159 3.85 1.74 26.55
N LEU A 160 3.24 2.07 25.40
CA LEU A 160 1.79 2.02 25.19
C LEU A 160 1.26 0.62 24.83
N ALA A 161 2.12 -0.34 24.50
CA ALA A 161 1.69 -1.65 23.98
C ALA A 161 0.67 -2.38 24.87
N PRO A 162 0.79 -2.42 26.21
CA PRO A 162 -0.22 -3.09 27.06
C PRO A 162 -1.59 -2.40 27.01
N TYR A 163 -1.60 -1.07 26.92
CA TYR A 163 -2.83 -0.29 26.79
C TYR A 163 -3.48 -0.51 25.43
N GLU A 164 -2.69 -0.43 24.35
CA GLU A 164 -3.18 -0.70 22.99
C GLU A 164 -3.76 -2.11 22.87
N ALA A 165 -3.09 -3.13 23.44
CA ALA A 165 -3.58 -4.50 23.44
C ALA A 165 -4.91 -4.66 24.19
N ARG A 166 -5.15 -3.89 25.26
CA ARG A 166 -6.44 -3.89 25.97
C ARG A 166 -7.55 -3.26 25.12
N VAL A 167 -7.28 -2.09 24.54
CA VAL A 167 -8.24 -1.38 23.66
C VAL A 167 -8.59 -2.22 22.44
N GLN A 168 -7.59 -2.81 21.78
CA GLN A 168 -7.79 -3.68 20.61
C GLN A 168 -8.62 -4.92 20.96
N ARG A 169 -8.40 -5.53 22.12
CA ARG A 169 -9.24 -6.65 22.60
C ARG A 169 -10.70 -6.25 22.77
N GLY A 170 -10.98 -5.12 23.41
CA GLY A 170 -12.36 -4.63 23.54
C GLY A 170 -13.06 -4.47 22.18
N PHE A 171 -12.37 -3.89 21.20
CA PHE A 171 -12.90 -3.78 19.83
C PHE A 171 -13.06 -5.13 19.14
N LEU A 172 -12.19 -6.11 19.41
CA LEU A 172 -12.35 -7.45 18.87
C LEU A 172 -13.58 -8.15 19.45
N ASP A 173 -13.79 -8.02 20.76
CA ASP A 173 -14.90 -8.67 21.45
C ASP A 173 -16.25 -8.05 21.03
N GLU A 174 -16.33 -6.72 20.91
CA GLU A 174 -17.50 -6.05 20.33
C GLU A 174 -17.79 -6.50 18.89
N ALA A 175 -16.75 -6.67 18.06
CA ALA A 175 -16.92 -7.15 16.69
C ALA A 175 -17.42 -8.61 16.65
N ARG A 176 -16.85 -9.49 17.48
CA ARG A 176 -17.29 -10.89 17.61
C ARG A 176 -18.73 -10.99 18.06
N GLU A 177 -19.12 -10.23 19.08
CA GLU A 177 -20.49 -10.22 19.57
C GLU A 177 -21.46 -9.78 18.47
N LYS A 178 -21.12 -8.74 17.73
CA LYS A 178 -21.95 -8.23 16.64
C LYS A 178 -22.08 -9.23 15.49
N LEU A 179 -21.00 -9.89 15.09
CA LEU A 179 -21.05 -10.97 14.08
C LEU A 179 -21.89 -12.14 14.55
N ARG A 180 -21.75 -12.57 15.81
CA ARG A 180 -22.56 -13.65 16.39
C ARG A 180 -24.06 -13.28 16.43
N LYS A 181 -24.38 -12.02 16.74
CA LYS A 181 -25.76 -11.53 16.84
C LYS A 181 -26.44 -11.41 15.49
N LEU A 182 -25.73 -10.92 14.47
CA LEU A 182 -26.31 -10.64 13.14
C LEU A 182 -26.16 -11.81 12.16
N ASP A 183 -25.19 -12.70 12.38
CA ASP A 183 -24.88 -13.91 11.61
C ASP A 183 -24.99 -13.77 10.08
N PRO A 184 -24.32 -12.78 9.45
CA PRO A 184 -24.34 -12.65 8.00
C PRO A 184 -23.66 -13.85 7.33
N TYR A 185 -24.01 -14.15 6.08
CA TYR A 185 -23.26 -15.13 5.29
C TYR A 185 -21.87 -14.55 4.94
N ILE A 186 -20.81 -15.11 5.53
CA ILE A 186 -19.45 -14.57 5.36
C ILE A 186 -18.79 -15.21 4.15
N VAL A 187 -18.31 -14.38 3.22
CA VAL A 187 -17.49 -14.80 2.08
C VAL A 187 -16.06 -14.28 2.28
N GLY A 188 -15.10 -15.18 2.48
CA GLY A 188 -13.69 -14.82 2.67
C GLY A 188 -12.90 -14.82 1.37
N ILE A 189 -12.08 -13.80 1.10
CA ILE A 189 -11.28 -13.71 -0.12
C ILE A 189 -9.81 -13.52 0.25
N THR A 190 -8.94 -14.42 -0.23
CA THR A 190 -7.49 -14.26 -0.09
C THR A 190 -6.75 -14.55 -1.40
N GLY A 191 -5.47 -14.21 -1.42
CA GLY A 191 -4.60 -14.32 -2.59
C GLY A 191 -3.39 -13.41 -2.52
N SER A 192 -2.38 -13.64 -3.36
CA SER A 192 -1.24 -12.73 -3.49
C SER A 192 -1.68 -11.42 -4.16
N TYR A 193 -2.44 -11.53 -5.25
CA TYR A 193 -3.04 -10.42 -6.02
C TYR A 193 -4.49 -10.76 -6.40
N GLY A 194 -5.24 -9.83 -6.99
CA GLY A 194 -6.63 -10.03 -7.42
C GLY A 194 -7.71 -9.98 -6.33
N LYS A 195 -7.34 -9.98 -5.04
CA LYS A 195 -8.26 -9.94 -3.88
C LYS A 195 -9.29 -8.80 -3.94
N THR A 196 -8.79 -7.57 -4.03
CA THR A 196 -9.64 -6.36 -3.99
C THR A 196 -10.55 -6.28 -5.20
N SER A 197 -10.04 -6.59 -6.40
CA SER A 197 -10.86 -6.61 -7.63
C SER A 197 -11.95 -7.68 -7.56
N THR A 198 -11.61 -8.91 -7.16
CA THR A 198 -12.59 -10.00 -7.00
C THR A 198 -13.67 -9.63 -5.98
N LYS A 199 -13.29 -9.05 -4.84
CA LYS A 199 -14.23 -8.55 -3.83
C LYS A 199 -15.17 -7.51 -4.39
N LEU A 200 -14.67 -6.52 -5.14
CA LEU A 200 -15.49 -5.43 -5.69
C LEU A 200 -16.46 -5.94 -6.75
N ILE A 201 -16.02 -6.84 -7.64
CA ILE A 201 -16.89 -7.49 -8.62
C ILE A 201 -18.00 -8.27 -7.89
N LEU A 202 -17.63 -9.11 -6.93
CA LEU A 202 -18.58 -9.90 -6.16
C LEU A 202 -19.55 -9.02 -5.35
N GLN A 203 -19.04 -7.99 -4.68
CA GLN A 203 -19.86 -7.05 -3.92
C GLN A 203 -20.87 -6.35 -4.83
N HIS A 204 -20.46 -5.94 -6.03
CA HIS A 204 -21.34 -5.30 -6.99
C HIS A 204 -22.45 -6.26 -7.43
N ILE A 205 -22.10 -7.50 -7.79
CA ILE A 205 -23.08 -8.54 -8.14
C ILE A 205 -24.07 -8.74 -7.00
N LEU A 206 -23.59 -8.94 -5.77
CA LEU A 206 -24.44 -9.24 -4.62
C LEU A 206 -25.35 -8.06 -4.22
N SER A 207 -24.85 -6.83 -4.34
CA SER A 207 -25.59 -5.60 -4.02
C SER A 207 -26.82 -5.40 -4.91
N THR A 208 -26.87 -6.03 -6.08
CA THR A 208 -28.05 -5.94 -6.97
C THR A 208 -29.26 -6.71 -6.45
N LEU A 209 -29.08 -7.67 -5.54
CA LEU A 209 -30.14 -8.58 -5.09
C LEU A 209 -30.35 -8.59 -3.56
N SER A 210 -29.32 -8.26 -2.79
CA SER A 210 -29.42 -8.21 -1.33
C SER A 210 -28.47 -7.16 -0.76
N GLN A 211 -28.79 -6.62 0.42
CA GLN A 211 -27.84 -5.74 1.10
C GLN A 211 -26.61 -6.55 1.53
N SER A 212 -25.46 -6.21 0.98
CA SER A 212 -24.18 -6.85 1.22
C SER A 212 -23.19 -5.83 1.75
N LEU A 213 -22.47 -6.18 2.80
CA LEU A 213 -21.32 -5.41 3.27
C LEU A 213 -20.05 -6.02 2.69
N ALA A 214 -19.09 -5.19 2.30
CA ALA A 214 -17.73 -5.65 2.04
C ALA A 214 -16.71 -4.76 2.74
N THR A 215 -15.50 -5.28 2.99
CA THR A 215 -14.42 -4.43 3.50
C THR A 215 -14.06 -3.36 2.45
N PRO A 216 -13.99 -2.06 2.81
CA PRO A 216 -13.72 -1.00 1.84
C PRO A 216 -12.25 -1.00 1.41
N GLY A 217 -11.97 -0.60 0.17
CA GLY A 217 -10.60 -0.49 -0.35
C GLY A 217 -9.82 -1.80 -0.18
N SER A 218 -8.60 -1.74 0.35
CA SER A 218 -7.76 -2.91 0.67
C SER A 218 -7.73 -3.24 2.17
N VAL A 219 -8.79 -2.90 2.92
CA VAL A 219 -8.88 -3.26 4.35
C VAL A 219 -8.95 -4.77 4.50
N ASN A 220 -7.85 -5.36 5.00
CA ASN A 220 -7.66 -6.81 5.09
C ASN A 220 -6.90 -7.27 6.35
N THR A 221 -6.70 -6.36 7.32
CA THR A 221 -6.08 -6.64 8.62
C THR A 221 -7.13 -6.92 9.69
N LEU A 222 -6.74 -7.60 10.77
CA LEU A 222 -7.64 -7.98 11.85
C LEU A 222 -8.39 -6.77 12.43
N MET A 223 -7.65 -5.74 12.84
CA MET A 223 -8.26 -4.52 13.41
C MET A 223 -9.06 -3.72 12.37
N GLY A 224 -8.64 -3.76 11.10
CA GLY A 224 -9.40 -3.16 10.01
C GLY A 224 -10.77 -3.81 9.85
N ILE A 225 -10.83 -5.14 9.80
CA ILE A 225 -12.07 -5.91 9.71
C ILE A 225 -12.93 -5.70 10.96
N SER A 226 -12.36 -5.75 12.17
CA SER A 226 -13.09 -5.48 13.42
C SER A 226 -13.77 -4.12 13.41
N ARG A 227 -13.09 -3.09 12.90
CA ARG A 227 -13.65 -1.75 12.78
C ARG A 227 -14.84 -1.73 11.83
N ILE A 228 -14.73 -2.34 10.66
CA ILE A 228 -15.84 -2.40 9.68
C ILE A 228 -17.04 -3.11 10.26
N VAL A 229 -16.84 -4.24 10.95
CA VAL A 229 -17.92 -4.95 11.64
C VAL A 229 -18.62 -4.03 12.64
N ARG A 230 -17.86 -3.40 13.54
CA ARG A 230 -18.41 -2.54 14.59
C ARG A 230 -19.15 -1.33 14.05
N GLU A 231 -18.57 -0.63 13.09
CA GLU A 231 -19.08 0.65 12.59
C GLU A 231 -20.14 0.48 11.50
N GLN A 232 -20.05 -0.56 10.66
CA GLN A 232 -20.81 -0.63 9.41
C GLN A 232 -21.71 -1.85 9.28
N LEU A 233 -21.48 -2.96 10.00
CA LEU A 233 -22.38 -4.12 9.93
C LEU A 233 -23.76 -3.76 10.50
N LYS A 234 -24.83 -4.10 9.80
CA LYS A 234 -26.21 -3.79 10.17
C LYS A 234 -27.11 -5.03 9.99
N PRO A 235 -28.28 -5.09 10.64
CA PRO A 235 -29.19 -6.23 10.53
C PRO A 235 -29.67 -6.55 9.11
N GLU A 236 -29.68 -5.56 8.22
CA GLU A 236 -30.12 -5.74 6.84
C GLU A 236 -29.07 -6.48 5.98
N HIS A 237 -27.80 -6.48 6.39
CA HIS A 237 -26.72 -7.11 5.64
C HIS A 237 -26.83 -8.64 5.69
N ARG A 238 -27.19 -9.24 4.55
CA ARG A 238 -27.30 -10.69 4.39
C ARG A 238 -25.97 -11.36 4.16
N THR A 239 -25.07 -10.68 3.46
CA THR A 239 -23.74 -11.17 3.13
C THR A 239 -22.69 -10.21 3.64
N PHE A 240 -21.56 -10.74 4.10
CA PHE A 240 -20.37 -9.98 4.44
C PHE A 240 -19.15 -10.52 3.68
N VAL A 241 -18.68 -9.77 2.69
CA VAL A 241 -17.52 -10.13 1.86
C VAL A 241 -16.25 -9.54 2.47
N VAL A 242 -15.33 -10.40 2.89
CA VAL A 242 -14.17 -10.03 3.69
C VAL A 242 -12.89 -10.32 2.92
N GLU A 243 -12.12 -9.27 2.60
CA GLU A 243 -10.75 -9.43 2.13
C GLU A 243 -9.84 -9.84 3.30
N MET A 244 -9.07 -10.92 3.15
CA MET A 244 -8.21 -11.47 4.18
C MET A 244 -6.74 -11.47 3.73
N GLY A 245 -5.92 -10.64 4.38
CA GLY A 245 -4.52 -10.45 4.08
C GLY A 245 -3.61 -11.43 4.83
N ALA A 246 -2.60 -11.97 4.14
CA ALA A 246 -1.63 -12.88 4.73
C ALA A 246 -0.25 -12.20 4.85
N TYR A 247 0.30 -12.15 6.06
CA TYR A 247 1.62 -11.57 6.35
C TYR A 247 2.65 -12.60 6.83
N GLY A 248 2.22 -13.83 7.01
CA GLY A 248 2.97 -14.98 7.51
C GLY A 248 2.01 -16.10 7.90
N PRO A 249 2.52 -17.28 8.28
CA PRO A 249 1.70 -18.36 8.83
C PRO A 249 0.81 -17.90 10.00
N GLY A 250 -0.39 -18.45 10.07
CA GLY A 250 -1.46 -18.12 11.03
C GLY A 250 -2.14 -16.78 10.79
N SER A 251 -1.75 -16.01 9.75
CA SER A 251 -2.36 -14.70 9.50
C SER A 251 -3.81 -14.81 9.09
N ILE A 252 -4.12 -15.73 8.17
CA ILE A 252 -5.46 -15.90 7.65
C ILE A 252 -6.34 -16.61 8.67
N ALA A 253 -5.81 -17.62 9.36
CA ALA A 253 -6.48 -18.29 10.47
C ALA A 253 -7.00 -17.27 11.51
N ARG A 254 -6.17 -16.32 11.95
CA ARG A 254 -6.59 -15.25 12.87
C ARG A 254 -7.72 -14.37 12.34
N LEU A 255 -7.81 -14.15 11.03
CA LEU A 255 -8.90 -13.39 10.42
C LEU A 255 -10.18 -14.23 10.34
N CYS A 256 -10.05 -15.51 10.02
CA CYS A 256 -11.16 -16.46 10.02
C CYS A 256 -11.72 -16.69 11.43
N ASP A 257 -10.91 -16.62 12.49
CA ASP A 257 -11.38 -16.70 13.88
C ASP A 257 -12.33 -15.54 14.24
N LEU A 258 -12.12 -14.36 13.64
CA LEU A 258 -13.04 -13.22 13.79
C LEU A 258 -14.26 -13.37 12.89
N ALA A 259 -14.05 -13.66 11.60
CA ALA A 259 -15.07 -13.70 10.57
C ALA A 259 -15.03 -15.05 9.82
N PRO A 260 -15.59 -16.13 10.40
CA PRO A 260 -15.47 -17.48 9.84
C PRO A 260 -16.26 -17.63 8.54
N PRO A 261 -15.59 -17.87 7.39
CA PRO A 261 -16.24 -17.93 6.09
C PRO A 261 -17.12 -19.18 5.92
N ARG A 262 -18.25 -19.03 5.23
CA ARG A 262 -19.08 -20.15 4.71
C ARG A 262 -18.78 -20.46 3.24
N LEU A 263 -18.21 -19.49 2.53
CA LEU A 263 -17.63 -19.61 1.19
C LEU A 263 -16.30 -18.86 1.20
N SER A 264 -15.29 -19.40 0.53
CA SER A 264 -14.04 -18.65 0.34
C SER A 264 -13.53 -18.70 -1.09
N LEU A 265 -12.69 -17.72 -1.42
CA LEU A 265 -12.06 -17.58 -2.72
C LEU A 265 -10.55 -17.45 -2.53
N LEU A 266 -9.78 -18.26 -3.26
CA LEU A 266 -8.34 -18.14 -3.41
C LEU A 266 -8.03 -17.65 -4.82
N THR A 267 -7.63 -16.39 -4.94
CA THR A 267 -7.45 -15.73 -6.25
C THR A 267 -6.13 -16.08 -6.92
N ALA A 268 -5.04 -16.15 -6.15
CA ALA A 268 -3.70 -16.47 -6.64
C ALA A 268 -2.72 -16.78 -5.50
N VAL A 269 -1.69 -17.57 -5.80
CA VAL A 269 -0.52 -17.85 -4.96
C VAL A 269 0.72 -17.52 -5.77
N GLY A 270 1.27 -16.34 -5.55
CA GLY A 270 2.48 -15.86 -6.23
C GLY A 270 3.42 -15.11 -5.29
N TRP A 271 4.53 -14.63 -5.86
CA TRP A 271 5.62 -13.94 -5.18
C TRP A 271 5.20 -12.56 -4.64
N ALA A 272 4.51 -12.54 -3.49
CA ALA A 272 4.19 -11.33 -2.74
C ALA A 272 4.74 -11.46 -1.31
N HIS A 273 5.28 -10.36 -0.75
CA HIS A 273 5.85 -10.33 0.60
C HIS A 273 7.00 -11.34 0.84
N TYR A 274 7.89 -11.53 -0.14
CA TYR A 274 8.95 -12.54 -0.12
C TYR A 274 9.83 -12.53 1.15
N GLU A 275 10.13 -11.32 1.68
CA GLU A 275 10.92 -11.17 2.91
C GLU A 275 10.38 -11.98 4.11
N ARG A 276 9.06 -12.23 4.15
CA ARG A 276 8.39 -12.88 5.29
C ARG A 276 8.13 -14.36 5.07
N PHE A 277 7.78 -14.76 3.85
CA PHE A 277 7.35 -16.13 3.55
C PHE A 277 8.47 -17.07 3.15
N LYS A 278 9.60 -16.55 2.63
CA LYS A 278 10.78 -17.30 2.17
C LYS A 278 10.54 -18.24 0.98
N THR A 279 9.46 -19.04 0.98
CA THR A 279 9.13 -20.03 -0.06
C THR A 279 7.68 -19.93 -0.52
N ILE A 280 7.43 -20.32 -1.78
CA ILE A 280 6.08 -20.36 -2.34
C ILE A 280 5.16 -21.33 -1.60
N ASP A 281 5.70 -22.46 -1.13
CA ASP A 281 4.99 -23.43 -0.29
C ASP A 281 4.45 -22.82 0.99
N THR A 282 5.23 -21.95 1.63
CA THR A 282 4.79 -21.26 2.86
C THR A 282 3.69 -20.26 2.54
N VAL A 283 3.77 -19.55 1.41
CA VAL A 283 2.71 -18.66 0.92
C VAL A 283 1.42 -19.45 0.67
N PHE A 284 1.54 -20.59 -0.03
CA PHE A 284 0.41 -21.48 -0.32
C PHE A 284 -0.27 -21.94 0.96
N ARG A 285 0.48 -22.55 1.89
CA ARG A 285 -0.05 -23.07 3.16
C ARG A 285 -0.73 -21.98 3.98
N ALA A 286 -0.11 -20.81 4.10
CA ALA A 286 -0.70 -19.70 4.85
C ALA A 286 -1.99 -19.16 4.22
N LYS A 287 -2.14 -19.22 2.90
CA LYS A 287 -3.40 -18.85 2.23
C LYS A 287 -4.46 -19.95 2.33
N MET A 288 -4.05 -21.22 2.31
CA MET A 288 -4.94 -22.38 2.45
C MET A 288 -5.59 -22.49 3.84
N GLU A 289 -5.09 -21.79 4.85
CA GLU A 289 -5.80 -21.59 6.14
C GLU A 289 -7.25 -21.15 5.93
N ILE A 290 -7.55 -20.37 4.87
CA ILE A 290 -8.93 -19.97 4.54
C ILE A 290 -9.81 -21.17 4.19
N ALA A 291 -9.25 -22.17 3.51
CA ALA A 291 -9.98 -23.35 3.07
C ALA A 291 -10.27 -24.28 4.23
N GLU A 292 -9.34 -24.41 5.16
CA GLU A 292 -9.54 -25.16 6.40
C GLU A 292 -10.66 -24.54 7.25
N ALA A 293 -10.62 -23.22 7.45
CA ALA A 293 -11.67 -22.50 8.18
C ALA A 293 -13.04 -22.60 7.49
N THR A 294 -13.07 -22.56 6.16
CA THR A 294 -14.31 -22.68 5.37
C THR A 294 -14.92 -24.09 5.48
N ARG A 295 -14.07 -25.11 5.34
CA ARG A 295 -14.48 -26.52 5.43
C ARG A 295 -15.00 -26.88 6.82
N ALA A 296 -14.42 -26.29 7.88
CA ALA A 296 -14.92 -26.43 9.24
C ALA A 296 -16.39 -25.96 9.40
N ARG A 297 -16.91 -25.18 8.44
CA ARG A 297 -18.29 -24.72 8.36
C ARG A 297 -19.11 -25.46 7.30
N ALA A 298 -18.61 -26.59 6.80
CA ALA A 298 -19.14 -27.34 5.65
C ALA A 298 -19.27 -26.48 4.37
N GLY A 299 -18.43 -25.44 4.26
CA GLY A 299 -18.37 -24.56 3.09
C GLY A 299 -17.42 -25.07 2.02
N LYS A 300 -17.38 -24.36 0.89
CA LYS A 300 -16.46 -24.63 -0.21
C LYS A 300 -15.46 -23.50 -0.41
N THR A 301 -14.29 -23.84 -0.94
CA THR A 301 -13.29 -22.88 -1.41
C THR A 301 -13.23 -22.89 -2.92
N ILE A 302 -13.50 -21.73 -3.52
CA ILE A 302 -13.33 -21.49 -4.94
C ILE A 302 -11.86 -21.16 -5.20
N VAL A 303 -11.21 -21.88 -6.10
CA VAL A 303 -9.79 -21.72 -6.41
C VAL A 303 -9.60 -21.46 -7.89
N ASN A 304 -8.83 -20.42 -8.21
CA ASN A 304 -8.30 -20.25 -9.57
C ASN A 304 -7.07 -21.15 -9.74
N VAL A 305 -7.25 -22.26 -10.44
CA VAL A 305 -6.20 -23.28 -10.55
C VAL A 305 -5.01 -22.83 -11.40
N ASP A 306 -5.22 -21.88 -12.32
CA ASP A 306 -4.17 -21.37 -13.20
C ASP A 306 -3.15 -20.48 -12.48
N GLN A 307 -3.53 -19.98 -11.30
CA GLN A 307 -2.76 -19.00 -10.53
C GLN A 307 -2.28 -19.57 -9.19
N VAL A 308 -2.25 -20.90 -9.07
CA VAL A 308 -1.84 -21.63 -7.87
C VAL A 308 -0.89 -22.76 -8.27
N PRO A 309 0.20 -23.03 -7.51
CA PRO A 309 1.09 -24.15 -7.83
C PRO A 309 0.34 -25.49 -7.90
N GLU A 310 0.33 -26.09 -9.10
CA GLU A 310 -0.46 -27.29 -9.41
C GLU A 310 -0.22 -28.42 -8.41
N ALA A 311 1.05 -28.77 -8.17
CA ALA A 311 1.42 -29.88 -7.30
C ALA A 311 0.92 -29.69 -5.86
N LEU A 312 1.00 -28.46 -5.33
CA LEU A 312 0.51 -28.15 -3.98
C LEU A 312 -1.02 -28.20 -3.91
N LEU A 313 -1.70 -27.68 -4.93
CA LEU A 313 -3.16 -27.73 -4.99
C LEU A 313 -3.68 -29.17 -5.11
N ARG A 314 -3.05 -30.00 -5.93
CA ARG A 314 -3.40 -31.43 -6.08
C ARG A 314 -3.30 -32.17 -4.75
N ALA A 315 -2.16 -32.03 -4.06
CA ALA A 315 -1.96 -32.64 -2.76
C ALA A 315 -2.98 -32.17 -1.71
N GLU A 316 -3.34 -30.87 -1.72
CA GLU A 316 -4.32 -30.33 -0.80
C GLU A 316 -5.75 -30.83 -1.10
N ILE A 317 -6.13 -30.93 -2.38
CA ILE A 317 -7.43 -31.49 -2.78
C ILE A 317 -7.53 -32.98 -2.39
N GLU A 318 -6.47 -33.76 -2.60
CA GLU A 318 -6.41 -35.17 -2.19
C GLU A 318 -6.57 -35.33 -0.67
N ARG A 319 -5.87 -34.50 0.11
CA ARG A 319 -5.94 -34.50 1.57
C ARG A 319 -7.31 -34.08 2.10
N ALA A 320 -7.89 -33.03 1.53
CA ALA A 320 -9.08 -32.36 2.05
C ALA A 320 -10.40 -32.88 1.47
N GLY A 321 -10.34 -33.62 0.36
CA GLY A 321 -11.49 -34.10 -0.39
C GLY A 321 -12.00 -33.07 -1.40
N ARG A 322 -12.28 -33.53 -2.63
CA ARG A 322 -12.72 -32.69 -3.77
C ARG A 322 -14.02 -31.90 -3.50
N ALA A 323 -14.91 -32.42 -2.66
CA ALA A 323 -16.20 -31.79 -2.34
C ALA A 323 -16.06 -30.44 -1.63
N GLY A 324 -14.92 -30.18 -0.97
CA GLY A 324 -14.63 -28.90 -0.33
C GLY A 324 -14.17 -27.79 -1.30
N PHE A 325 -14.07 -28.07 -2.59
CA PHE A 325 -13.52 -27.15 -3.58
C PHE A 325 -14.47 -26.91 -4.76
N LEU A 326 -14.35 -25.71 -5.34
CA LEU A 326 -14.89 -25.38 -6.65
C LEU A 326 -13.74 -24.83 -7.50
N LEU A 327 -13.40 -25.50 -8.58
CA LEU A 327 -12.22 -25.19 -9.38
C LEU A 327 -12.59 -24.36 -10.61
N VAL A 328 -11.92 -23.21 -10.75
CA VAL A 328 -12.05 -22.28 -11.87
C VAL A 328 -10.72 -22.21 -12.59
N GLY A 329 -10.72 -22.26 -13.93
CA GLY A 329 -9.49 -22.14 -14.71
C GLY A 329 -9.75 -22.11 -16.21
N ARG A 330 -8.69 -21.99 -17.02
CA ARG A 330 -8.75 -22.06 -18.48
C ARG A 330 -8.90 -23.49 -18.98
N ALA A 331 -9.50 -23.64 -20.16
CA ALA A 331 -9.61 -24.93 -20.83
C ALA A 331 -8.22 -25.56 -21.10
N GLY A 332 -8.14 -26.89 -21.06
CA GLY A 332 -6.90 -27.64 -21.34
C GLY A 332 -5.93 -27.76 -20.16
N GLY A 333 -6.31 -27.29 -18.98
CA GLY A 333 -5.53 -27.45 -17.74
C GLY A 333 -5.57 -28.87 -17.15
N PRO A 334 -4.75 -29.14 -16.12
CA PRO A 334 -4.55 -30.47 -15.53
C PRO A 334 -5.64 -30.90 -14.52
N PHE A 335 -6.64 -30.05 -14.30
CA PHE A 335 -7.72 -30.26 -13.34
C PHE A 335 -9.07 -30.39 -14.05
N GLN A 336 -9.97 -31.20 -13.46
CA GLN A 336 -11.38 -31.17 -13.82
C GLN A 336 -12.05 -29.95 -13.18
N LEU A 337 -12.44 -28.99 -14.03
CA LEU A 337 -12.98 -27.69 -13.63
C LEU A 337 -14.49 -27.73 -13.42
N ASP A 338 -14.96 -26.99 -12.42
CA ASP A 338 -16.39 -26.69 -12.25
C ASP A 338 -16.82 -25.49 -13.11
N VAL A 339 -15.88 -24.55 -13.33
CA VAL A 339 -16.06 -23.39 -14.21
C VAL A 339 -14.86 -23.24 -15.11
N THR A 340 -15.10 -23.29 -16.42
CA THR A 340 -14.05 -23.14 -17.44
C THR A 340 -14.11 -21.76 -18.07
N ILE A 341 -12.98 -21.06 -18.11
CA ILE A 341 -12.77 -19.87 -18.93
C ILE A 341 -12.40 -20.35 -20.34
N GLU A 342 -13.39 -20.33 -21.25
CA GLU A 342 -13.20 -20.76 -22.65
C GLU A 342 -12.51 -19.66 -23.47
N ALA A 343 -12.85 -18.40 -23.24
CA ALA A 343 -12.25 -17.25 -23.93
C ALA A 343 -12.35 -15.97 -23.09
N ALA A 344 -11.36 -15.09 -23.23
CA ALA A 344 -11.38 -13.75 -22.67
C ALA A 344 -10.74 -12.77 -23.67
N ARG A 345 -11.43 -11.67 -23.97
CA ARG A 345 -10.93 -10.61 -24.85
C ARG A 345 -11.17 -9.23 -24.26
N GLN A 346 -10.19 -8.35 -24.39
CA GLN A 346 -10.30 -6.95 -24.00
C GLN A 346 -10.92 -6.17 -25.16
N THR A 347 -11.91 -5.32 -24.84
CA THR A 347 -12.49 -4.33 -25.76
C THR A 347 -12.40 -2.94 -25.13
N GLN A 348 -12.83 -1.91 -25.85
CA GLN A 348 -12.92 -0.55 -25.33
C GLN A 348 -13.98 -0.42 -24.22
N GLU A 349 -15.00 -1.27 -24.23
CA GLU A 349 -16.12 -1.27 -23.28
C GLU A 349 -15.83 -2.09 -22.01
N GLY A 350 -14.87 -3.02 -22.08
CA GLY A 350 -14.50 -3.87 -20.96
C GLY A 350 -13.97 -5.22 -21.43
N ILE A 351 -14.17 -6.25 -20.62
CA ILE A 351 -13.72 -7.62 -20.92
C ILE A 351 -14.93 -8.45 -21.30
N VAL A 352 -14.88 -9.06 -22.48
CA VAL A 352 -15.84 -10.10 -22.86
C VAL A 352 -15.26 -11.46 -22.47
N LEU A 353 -16.00 -12.19 -21.64
CA LEU A 353 -15.60 -13.44 -21.02
C LEU A 353 -16.61 -14.53 -21.35
N THR A 354 -16.14 -15.64 -21.91
CA THR A 354 -16.96 -16.83 -22.15
C THR A 354 -16.65 -17.88 -21.09
N LEU A 355 -17.67 -18.23 -20.30
CA LEU A 355 -17.60 -19.21 -19.23
C LEU A 355 -18.45 -20.43 -19.54
N ALA A 356 -17.97 -21.61 -19.16
CA ALA A 356 -18.74 -22.85 -19.15
C ALA A 356 -18.90 -23.37 -17.72
N PHE A 357 -20.15 -23.57 -17.30
CA PHE A 357 -20.57 -24.23 -16.07
C PHE A 357 -21.06 -25.64 -16.44
N GLY A 358 -20.14 -26.59 -16.56
CA GLY A 358 -20.43 -27.88 -17.20
C GLY A 358 -20.85 -27.68 -18.65
N ALA A 359 -22.10 -28.03 -18.99
CA ALA A 359 -22.64 -27.85 -20.34
C ALA A 359 -23.25 -26.45 -20.58
N GLU A 360 -23.54 -25.69 -19.52
CA GLU A 360 -24.11 -24.35 -19.64
C GLU A 360 -23.03 -23.34 -20.04
N ARG A 361 -23.15 -22.73 -21.22
CA ARG A 361 -22.24 -21.69 -21.70
C ARG A 361 -22.84 -20.31 -21.52
N SER A 362 -22.02 -19.35 -21.12
CA SER A 362 -22.42 -17.97 -20.93
C SER A 362 -21.31 -17.01 -21.31
N GLU A 363 -21.57 -16.14 -22.29
CA GLU A 363 -20.72 -14.99 -22.59
C GLU A 363 -21.19 -13.79 -21.73
N VAL A 364 -20.29 -13.11 -21.04
CA VAL A 364 -20.60 -11.92 -20.24
C VAL A 364 -19.67 -10.76 -20.61
N LEU A 365 -20.18 -9.53 -20.53
CA LEU A 365 -19.38 -8.31 -20.62
C LEU A 365 -19.18 -7.77 -19.20
N VAL A 366 -17.93 -7.66 -18.79
CA VAL A 366 -17.52 -7.06 -17.51
C VAL A 366 -16.94 -5.69 -17.82
N SER A 367 -17.55 -4.62 -17.29
CA SER A 367 -17.12 -3.23 -17.53
C SER A 367 -15.86 -2.84 -16.74
N LEU A 368 -14.83 -3.68 -16.84
CA LEU A 368 -13.50 -3.51 -16.25
C LEU A 368 -12.43 -3.69 -17.33
N PHE A 369 -11.24 -3.16 -17.05
CA PHE A 369 -10.11 -3.21 -17.96
C PHE A 369 -8.96 -4.05 -17.41
N GLY A 370 -8.19 -4.62 -18.34
CA GLY A 370 -7.08 -5.53 -18.09
C GLY A 370 -7.50 -6.99 -18.12
N LEU A 371 -6.95 -7.76 -19.05
CA LEU A 371 -7.28 -9.19 -19.22
C LEU A 371 -7.06 -10.03 -17.96
N HIS A 372 -6.15 -9.62 -17.08
CA HIS A 372 -5.95 -10.27 -15.79
C HIS A 372 -7.21 -10.23 -14.89
N GLN A 373 -8.11 -9.24 -15.08
CA GLN A 373 -9.39 -9.19 -14.36
C GLN A 373 -10.38 -10.26 -14.80
N ALA A 374 -10.17 -10.91 -15.96
CA ALA A 374 -11.03 -11.99 -16.43
C ALA A 374 -11.10 -13.14 -15.41
N ALA A 375 -9.95 -13.51 -14.83
CA ALA A 375 -9.90 -14.53 -13.78
C ALA A 375 -10.59 -14.09 -12.48
N ASN A 376 -10.42 -12.82 -12.09
CA ASN A 376 -11.10 -12.24 -10.92
C ASN A 376 -12.62 -12.21 -11.12
N ALA A 377 -13.08 -11.89 -12.33
CA ALA A 377 -14.49 -11.93 -12.70
C ALA A 377 -15.03 -13.35 -12.69
N ALA A 378 -14.32 -14.32 -13.27
CA ALA A 378 -14.72 -15.72 -13.26
C ALA A 378 -14.91 -16.26 -11.82
N LEU A 379 -13.99 -15.93 -10.92
CA LEU A 379 -14.09 -16.25 -9.49
C LEU A 379 -15.31 -15.63 -8.81
N ALA A 380 -15.57 -14.35 -9.07
CA ALA A 380 -16.74 -13.65 -8.52
C ALA A 380 -18.06 -14.20 -9.07
N ILE A 381 -18.11 -14.54 -10.36
CA ILE A 381 -19.27 -15.15 -11.01
C ILE A 381 -19.51 -16.55 -10.44
N ALA A 382 -18.46 -17.36 -10.28
CA ALA A 382 -18.56 -18.68 -9.65
C ALA A 382 -19.11 -18.57 -8.22
N ALA A 383 -18.65 -17.60 -7.43
CA ALA A 383 -19.17 -17.35 -6.09
C ALA A 383 -20.63 -16.91 -6.09
N ALA A 384 -21.01 -16.02 -7.00
CA ALA A 384 -22.41 -15.60 -7.14
C ALA A 384 -23.33 -16.77 -7.55
N ARG A 385 -22.88 -17.65 -8.46
CA ARG A 385 -23.61 -18.87 -8.84
C ARG A 385 -23.74 -19.85 -7.68
N GLU A 386 -22.68 -20.08 -6.91
CA GLU A 386 -22.72 -20.93 -5.71
C GLU A 386 -23.67 -20.38 -4.63
N LEU A 387 -23.82 -19.04 -4.56
CA LEU A 387 -24.81 -18.37 -3.71
C LEU A 387 -26.24 -18.40 -4.26
N GLY A 388 -26.46 -19.09 -5.40
CA GLY A 388 -27.79 -19.32 -5.98
C GLY A 388 -28.28 -18.22 -6.92
N LEU A 389 -27.43 -17.27 -7.32
CA LEU A 389 -27.86 -16.19 -8.22
C LEU A 389 -28.03 -16.70 -9.66
N PRO A 390 -29.10 -16.31 -10.37
CA PRO A 390 -29.28 -16.68 -11.77
C PRO A 390 -28.26 -15.96 -12.66
N MET A 391 -27.75 -16.65 -13.69
CA MET A 391 -26.72 -16.11 -14.58
C MET A 391 -27.15 -14.82 -15.27
N GLU A 392 -28.44 -14.67 -15.61
CA GLU A 392 -28.96 -13.44 -16.21
C GLU A 392 -28.86 -12.22 -15.30
N ALA A 393 -29.10 -12.39 -13.99
CA ALA A 393 -28.90 -11.29 -13.03
C ALA A 393 -27.42 -10.92 -12.90
N ILE A 394 -26.54 -11.94 -12.89
CA ILE A 394 -25.09 -11.72 -12.84
C ILE A 394 -24.62 -10.96 -14.09
N ARG A 395 -25.03 -11.41 -15.28
CA ARG A 395 -24.75 -10.77 -16.57
C ARG A 395 -25.18 -9.31 -16.58
N ALA A 396 -26.39 -9.02 -16.09
CA ALA A 396 -26.91 -7.65 -16.01
C ALA A 396 -26.07 -6.79 -15.05
N ALA A 397 -25.70 -7.31 -13.88
CA ALA A 397 -24.88 -6.59 -12.91
C ALA A 397 -23.47 -6.28 -13.42
N LEU A 398 -22.84 -7.21 -14.14
CA LEU A 398 -21.46 -7.08 -14.63
C LEU A 398 -21.24 -5.89 -15.58
N ARG A 399 -22.28 -5.46 -16.30
CA ARG A 399 -22.25 -4.30 -17.21
C ARG A 399 -22.10 -2.96 -16.50
N SER A 400 -22.38 -2.90 -15.19
CA SER A 400 -22.30 -1.67 -14.40
C SER A 400 -21.28 -1.76 -13.26
N VAL A 401 -20.39 -2.77 -13.28
CA VAL A 401 -19.35 -2.91 -12.27
C VAL A 401 -18.50 -1.63 -12.27
N PRO A 402 -18.35 -0.96 -11.11
CA PRO A 402 -17.53 0.22 -11.04
C PRO A 402 -16.05 -0.15 -11.22
N GLN A 403 -15.33 0.73 -11.90
CA GLN A 403 -13.88 0.60 -12.01
C GLN A 403 -13.23 0.64 -10.63
N VAL A 404 -12.15 -0.10 -10.47
CA VAL A 404 -11.41 -0.14 -9.22
C VAL A 404 -10.38 0.97 -9.25
N LYS A 405 -10.46 1.89 -8.28
CA LYS A 405 -9.56 3.04 -8.22
C LYS A 405 -8.09 2.63 -8.34
N HIS A 406 -7.37 3.31 -9.24
CA HIS A 406 -5.94 3.07 -9.50
C HIS A 406 -5.59 1.61 -9.90
N ARG A 407 -6.52 0.88 -10.52
CA ARG A 407 -6.31 -0.49 -11.03
C ARG A 407 -6.85 -0.61 -12.46
N LEU A 408 -6.13 -0.02 -13.40
CA LEU A 408 -6.58 0.19 -14.78
C LEU A 408 -7.90 0.97 -14.85
N GLU A 409 -7.99 2.04 -14.06
CA GLU A 409 -9.11 2.97 -14.10
C GLU A 409 -8.99 3.86 -15.34
N VAL A 410 -9.88 3.67 -16.30
CA VAL A 410 -9.95 4.43 -17.54
C VAL A 410 -10.91 5.61 -17.38
N THR A 411 -10.36 6.82 -17.47
CA THR A 411 -11.12 8.06 -17.61
C THR A 411 -11.16 8.46 -19.08
N ARG A 412 -12.33 8.39 -19.70
CA ARG A 412 -12.56 8.79 -21.10
C ARG A 412 -12.63 10.32 -21.22
N GLY A 413 -11.49 10.96 -21.09
CA GLY A 413 -11.29 12.40 -21.29
C GLY A 413 -10.67 12.73 -22.66
N ARG A 414 -10.12 13.95 -22.76
CA ARG A 414 -9.25 14.38 -23.86
C ARG A 414 -7.99 15.01 -23.23
N PRO A 415 -6.90 14.25 -22.98
CA PRO A 415 -6.65 12.86 -23.38
C PRO A 415 -7.42 11.79 -22.59
N VAL A 416 -7.40 10.54 -23.09
CA VAL A 416 -7.82 9.36 -22.31
C VAL A 416 -6.76 9.05 -21.28
N ILE A 417 -7.16 8.83 -20.04
CA ILE A 417 -6.25 8.50 -18.93
C ILE A 417 -6.53 7.09 -18.45
N ILE A 418 -5.49 6.27 -18.37
CA ILE A 418 -5.48 4.93 -17.77
C ILE A 418 -4.66 5.03 -16.49
N ASP A 419 -5.28 4.83 -15.34
CA ASP A 419 -4.64 4.89 -14.03
C ASP A 419 -4.50 3.48 -13.41
N ASP A 420 -3.27 2.98 -13.38
CA ASP A 420 -2.85 1.77 -12.66
C ASP A 420 -1.75 2.10 -11.62
N GLY A 421 -1.98 3.18 -10.88
CA GLY A 421 -1.03 3.75 -9.94
C GLY A 421 -0.92 3.04 -8.58
N TYR A 422 -1.64 1.93 -8.32
CA TYR A 422 -1.66 1.35 -6.95
C TYR A 422 -0.44 0.49 -6.60
N ASN A 423 -0.22 -0.59 -7.35
CA ASN A 423 0.91 -1.49 -7.16
C ASN A 423 1.14 -2.25 -8.47
N SER A 424 2.40 -2.32 -8.91
CA SER A 424 2.75 -2.95 -10.17
C SER A 424 3.51 -4.25 -9.96
N ASN A 425 3.25 -5.19 -10.86
CA ASN A 425 3.97 -6.45 -11.03
C ASN A 425 4.08 -6.73 -12.55
N PRO A 426 4.95 -7.64 -13.00
CA PRO A 426 5.18 -7.84 -14.43
C PRO A 426 3.93 -8.18 -15.25
N GLU A 427 3.00 -8.99 -14.71
CA GLU A 427 1.76 -9.35 -15.41
C GLU A 427 0.79 -8.16 -15.49
N GLY A 428 0.64 -7.42 -14.40
CA GLY A 428 -0.15 -6.18 -14.34
C GLY A 428 0.36 -5.13 -15.33
N PHE A 429 1.67 -4.88 -15.33
CA PHE A 429 2.32 -3.91 -16.23
C PHE A 429 2.09 -4.29 -17.70
N ARG A 430 2.28 -5.56 -18.07
CA ARG A 430 1.99 -6.04 -19.45
C ARG A 430 0.53 -5.79 -19.83
N SER A 431 -0.40 -6.12 -18.93
CA SER A 431 -1.83 -5.86 -19.14
C SER A 431 -2.17 -4.38 -19.28
N ALA A 432 -1.44 -3.48 -18.60
CA ALA A 432 -1.60 -2.04 -18.72
C ALA A 432 -1.11 -1.54 -20.08
N LEU A 433 0.05 -2.04 -20.54
CA LEU A 433 0.61 -1.72 -21.85
C LEU A 433 -0.27 -2.23 -23.00
N ASP A 434 -0.83 -3.43 -22.89
CA ASP A 434 -1.76 -3.95 -23.91
C ASP A 434 -3.03 -3.11 -24.00
N LEU A 435 -3.52 -2.58 -22.87
CA LEU A 435 -4.65 -1.68 -22.83
C LEU A 435 -4.32 -0.32 -23.47
N LEU A 436 -3.14 0.22 -23.17
CA LEU A 436 -2.63 1.45 -23.79
C LEU A 436 -2.55 1.30 -25.32
N ASP A 437 -2.02 0.17 -25.79
CA ASP A 437 -1.89 -0.14 -27.21
C ASP A 437 -3.27 -0.25 -27.88
N LEU A 438 -4.21 -0.99 -27.28
CA LEU A 438 -5.59 -1.12 -27.77
C LEU A 438 -6.28 0.24 -27.95
N PHE A 439 -6.21 1.11 -26.94
CA PHE A 439 -6.79 2.46 -27.05
C PHE A 439 -6.08 3.31 -28.10
N GLY A 440 -4.76 3.20 -28.20
CA GLY A 440 -3.97 3.93 -29.19
C GLY A 440 -4.24 3.47 -30.63
N GLU A 441 -4.36 2.16 -30.90
CA GLU A 441 -4.75 1.64 -32.22
C GLU A 441 -6.14 2.10 -32.65
N SER A 442 -7.05 2.19 -31.69
CA SER A 442 -8.43 2.58 -31.94
C SER A 442 -8.66 4.10 -32.04
N THR A 443 -7.63 4.91 -31.81
CA THR A 443 -7.73 6.38 -31.81
C THR A 443 -6.76 6.96 -32.83
N GLN A 444 -7.30 7.47 -33.95
CA GLN A 444 -6.48 8.01 -35.03
C GLN A 444 -5.64 9.21 -34.56
N GLY A 445 -4.34 9.15 -34.80
CA GLY A 445 -3.39 10.22 -34.43
C GLY A 445 -3.02 10.26 -32.95
N ALA A 446 -3.48 9.30 -32.14
CA ALA A 446 -3.12 9.20 -30.74
C ALA A 446 -1.63 8.87 -30.56
N ARG A 447 -0.99 9.54 -29.60
CA ARG A 447 0.29 9.08 -29.05
C ARG A 447 0.03 8.30 -27.78
N ARG A 448 0.75 7.20 -27.60
CA ARG A 448 0.73 6.34 -26.42
C ARG A 448 1.80 6.80 -25.45
N ILE A 449 1.37 7.43 -24.37
CA ILE A 449 2.26 8.03 -23.37
C ILE A 449 2.26 7.17 -22.11
N LEU A 450 3.43 6.61 -21.76
CA LEU A 450 3.63 5.86 -20.53
C LEU A 450 4.32 6.74 -19.49
N ILE A 451 3.80 6.75 -18.27
CA ILE A 451 4.40 7.42 -17.12
C ILE A 451 4.66 6.36 -16.07
N THR A 452 5.93 6.15 -15.71
CA THR A 452 6.26 5.11 -14.74
C THR A 452 7.50 5.44 -13.91
N PRO A 453 7.46 5.17 -12.60
CA PRO A 453 8.63 5.09 -11.75
C PRO A 453 9.26 3.68 -11.69
N GLY A 454 8.72 2.72 -12.46
CA GLY A 454 9.11 1.31 -12.42
C GLY A 454 8.45 0.54 -11.29
N MET A 455 8.70 -0.77 -11.26
CA MET A 455 8.20 -1.70 -10.25
C MET A 455 9.07 -1.70 -8.98
N VAL A 456 8.47 -2.12 -7.86
CA VAL A 456 9.14 -2.25 -6.55
C VAL A 456 9.04 -3.66 -6.01
N GLU A 457 9.79 -3.97 -4.96
CA GLU A 457 9.73 -5.26 -4.23
C GLU A 457 10.07 -6.51 -5.08
N LEU A 458 10.80 -6.34 -6.20
CA LEU A 458 11.21 -7.45 -7.08
C LEU A 458 12.47 -8.20 -6.61
N GLY A 459 13.15 -7.70 -5.57
CA GLY A 459 14.36 -8.33 -5.03
C GLY A 459 15.46 -8.50 -6.08
N ALA A 460 16.05 -9.70 -6.16
CA ALA A 460 17.13 -10.01 -7.09
C ALA A 460 16.70 -9.99 -8.57
N ALA A 461 15.40 -10.10 -8.86
CA ALA A 461 14.87 -10.07 -10.23
C ALA A 461 14.61 -8.64 -10.74
N HIS A 462 14.93 -7.60 -9.96
CA HIS A 462 14.60 -6.21 -10.28
C HIS A 462 15.07 -5.80 -11.67
N ASP A 463 16.37 -5.93 -11.98
CA ASP A 463 16.90 -5.45 -13.25
C ASP A 463 16.42 -6.26 -14.45
N GLU A 464 16.33 -7.59 -14.32
CA GLU A 464 15.86 -8.47 -15.39
C GLU A 464 14.39 -8.20 -15.73
N ALA A 465 13.51 -8.17 -14.72
CA ALA A 465 12.09 -7.90 -14.93
C ALA A 465 11.85 -6.51 -15.52
N HIS A 466 12.62 -5.50 -15.10
CA HIS A 466 12.56 -4.17 -15.71
C HIS A 466 13.02 -4.20 -17.17
N ARG A 467 14.09 -4.91 -17.50
CA ARG A 467 14.57 -5.07 -18.88
C ARG A 467 13.54 -5.75 -19.77
N GLU A 468 12.95 -6.86 -19.33
CA GLU A 468 11.88 -7.54 -20.08
C GLU A 468 10.67 -6.62 -20.33
N ILE A 469 10.23 -5.89 -19.29
CA ILE A 469 9.10 -4.98 -19.41
C ILE A 469 9.42 -3.76 -20.28
N GLY A 470 10.66 -3.25 -20.24
CA GLY A 470 11.13 -2.20 -21.14
C GLY A 470 11.07 -2.63 -22.60
N ALA A 471 11.55 -3.83 -22.91
CA ALA A 471 11.46 -4.39 -24.26
C ALA A 471 10.01 -4.57 -24.72
N TYR A 472 9.12 -4.99 -23.80
CA TYR A 472 7.68 -5.15 -24.10
C TYR A 472 6.95 -3.81 -24.34
N ALA A 473 7.37 -2.76 -23.63
CA ALA A 473 6.81 -1.42 -23.74
C ALA A 473 7.23 -0.68 -25.02
N ALA A 474 8.44 -0.96 -25.54
CA ALA A 474 9.04 -0.27 -26.68
C ALA A 474 8.11 -0.16 -27.92
N PRO A 475 7.50 -1.25 -28.44
CA PRO A 475 6.60 -1.15 -29.59
C PRO A 475 5.20 -0.57 -29.25
N ARG A 476 4.83 -0.50 -27.97
CA ARG A 476 3.49 -0.09 -27.49
C ARG A 476 3.43 1.35 -27.00
N THR A 477 4.56 2.07 -27.05
CA THR A 477 4.67 3.44 -26.54
C THR A 477 5.30 4.35 -27.58
N ASP A 478 4.85 5.60 -27.57
CA ASP A 478 5.44 6.68 -28.37
C ASP A 478 6.33 7.57 -27.50
N ILE A 479 5.90 7.81 -26.26
CA ILE A 479 6.59 8.65 -25.29
C ILE A 479 6.60 7.95 -23.93
N VAL A 480 7.76 7.94 -23.28
CA VAL A 480 7.94 7.39 -21.93
C VAL A 480 8.46 8.48 -21.01
N LEU A 481 7.67 8.84 -19.99
CA LEU A 481 8.10 9.69 -18.88
C LEU A 481 8.63 8.80 -17.75
N ALA A 482 9.96 8.67 -17.69
CA ALA A 482 10.65 7.82 -16.71
C ALA A 482 10.93 8.60 -15.42
N LEU A 483 10.27 8.21 -14.32
CA LEU A 483 10.41 8.88 -13.03
C LEU A 483 11.52 8.22 -12.19
N GLY A 484 12.53 9.00 -11.77
CA GLY A 484 13.64 8.47 -10.97
C GLY A 484 14.52 7.48 -11.76
N PRO A 485 15.14 7.92 -12.88
CA PRO A 485 15.79 7.05 -13.88
C PRO A 485 16.89 6.14 -13.32
N ALA A 486 17.53 6.50 -12.20
CA ALA A 486 18.56 5.69 -11.55
C ALA A 486 18.09 4.27 -11.18
N ARG A 487 16.79 4.07 -10.91
CA ARG A 487 16.20 2.75 -10.59
C ARG A 487 15.68 2.00 -11.81
N LEU A 488 15.61 2.70 -12.95
CA LEU A 488 15.03 2.22 -14.20
C LEU A 488 16.10 1.84 -15.22
N ALA A 489 17.37 1.68 -14.82
CA ALA A 489 18.47 1.37 -15.74
C ALA A 489 18.16 0.14 -16.62
N GLY A 490 17.67 -0.96 -16.04
CA GLY A 490 17.24 -2.15 -16.78
C GLY A 490 16.07 -1.85 -17.74
N PHE A 491 15.08 -1.08 -17.31
CA PHE A 491 13.91 -0.71 -18.12
C PHE A 491 14.29 0.16 -19.32
N LEU A 492 15.13 1.17 -19.11
CA LEU A 492 15.66 2.02 -20.18
C LEU A 492 16.53 1.24 -21.17
N GLN A 493 17.29 0.25 -20.70
CA GLN A 493 18.01 -0.67 -21.60
C GLN A 493 17.04 -1.49 -22.45
N GLY A 494 16.00 -2.05 -21.83
CA GLY A 494 14.95 -2.80 -22.54
C GLY A 494 14.26 -1.96 -23.62
N LEU A 495 13.89 -0.72 -23.29
CA LEU A 495 13.28 0.21 -24.25
C LEU A 495 14.17 0.49 -25.47
N LYS A 496 15.47 0.68 -25.24
CA LYS A 496 16.45 1.00 -26.31
C LYS A 496 16.85 -0.22 -27.15
N ALA A 497 16.63 -1.43 -26.63
CA ALA A 497 16.93 -2.67 -27.34
C ALA A 497 15.82 -3.10 -28.31
N GLY A 498 14.63 -2.50 -28.24
CA GLY A 498 13.53 -2.78 -29.16
C GLY A 498 13.70 -2.12 -30.54
N ASP A 499 13.03 -2.67 -31.56
CA ASP A 499 13.09 -2.16 -32.94
C ASP A 499 12.55 -0.73 -33.09
N ARG A 500 11.58 -0.36 -32.22
CA ARG A 500 11.02 0.99 -32.12
C ARG A 500 11.37 1.55 -30.76
N VAL A 501 12.16 2.61 -30.73
CA VAL A 501 12.53 3.31 -29.50
C VAL A 501 11.59 4.50 -29.31
N PRO A 502 10.81 4.57 -28.21
CA PRO A 502 9.98 5.74 -27.92
C PRO A 502 10.83 6.97 -27.55
N GLU A 503 10.22 8.14 -27.59
CA GLU A 503 10.81 9.34 -26.98
C GLU A 503 10.89 9.14 -25.46
N ILE A 504 12.09 9.30 -24.87
CA ILE A 504 12.29 9.10 -23.43
C ILE A 504 12.52 10.47 -22.78
N VAL A 505 11.68 10.81 -21.80
CA VAL A 505 11.80 12.02 -20.98
C VAL A 505 12.06 11.59 -19.53
N GLU A 506 13.25 11.86 -19.03
CA GLU A 506 13.64 11.52 -17.67
C GLU A 506 13.27 12.65 -16.70
N LEU A 507 12.49 12.33 -15.68
CA LEU A 507 11.98 13.28 -14.69
C LEU A 507 12.27 12.78 -13.27
N SER A 508 12.33 13.69 -12.31
CA SER A 508 12.63 13.33 -10.92
C SER A 508 11.38 12.99 -10.12
N THR A 509 10.23 13.57 -10.45
CA THR A 509 9.00 13.47 -9.64
C THR A 509 7.73 13.32 -10.49
N GLN A 510 6.68 12.75 -9.90
CA GLN A 510 5.37 12.67 -10.54
C GLN A 510 4.80 14.07 -10.86
N ALA A 511 5.05 15.07 -10.02
CA ALA A 511 4.62 16.44 -10.25
C ALA A 511 5.26 17.06 -11.52
N GLU A 512 6.50 16.72 -11.83
CA GLU A 512 7.15 17.13 -13.08
C GLU A 512 6.48 16.47 -14.30
N ALA A 513 6.08 15.20 -14.20
CA ALA A 513 5.35 14.51 -15.26
C ALA A 513 3.95 15.11 -15.50
N GLU A 514 3.24 15.46 -14.43
CA GLU A 514 1.95 16.16 -14.53
C GLU A 514 2.10 17.54 -15.19
N ALA A 515 3.16 18.29 -14.84
CA ALA A 515 3.48 19.56 -15.49
C ALA A 515 3.82 19.38 -16.98
N TRP A 516 4.59 18.34 -17.31
CA TRP A 516 4.92 17.99 -18.69
C TRP A 516 3.66 17.64 -19.49
N LEU A 517 2.76 16.82 -18.95
CA LEU A 517 1.49 16.48 -19.60
C LEU A 517 0.65 17.72 -19.87
N LYS A 518 0.54 18.63 -18.90
CA LYS A 518 -0.22 19.87 -19.06
C LYS A 518 0.31 20.74 -20.21
N ALA A 519 1.61 20.71 -20.46
CA ALA A 519 2.24 21.49 -21.52
C ALA A 519 2.26 20.79 -22.89
N ASN A 520 2.26 19.45 -22.94
CA ASN A 520 2.58 18.69 -24.16
C ASN A 520 1.49 17.71 -24.62
N ALA A 521 0.53 17.36 -23.77
CA ALA A 521 -0.51 16.39 -24.12
C ALA A 521 -1.49 16.97 -25.14
N ARG A 522 -1.89 16.13 -26.09
CA ARG A 522 -2.88 16.41 -27.11
C ARG A 522 -4.22 15.77 -26.74
N PRO A 523 -5.36 16.29 -27.24
CA PRO A 523 -6.68 15.73 -26.99
C PRO A 523 -6.83 14.25 -27.35
N GLU A 524 -6.09 13.78 -28.37
CA GLU A 524 -6.13 12.42 -28.91
C GLU A 524 -5.19 11.46 -28.17
N ASP A 525 -4.29 11.94 -27.33
CA ASP A 525 -3.31 11.07 -26.65
C ASP A 525 -4.00 10.10 -25.69
N ILE A 526 -3.34 8.95 -25.48
CA ILE A 526 -3.69 7.98 -24.45
C ILE A 526 -2.55 7.96 -23.43
N VAL A 527 -2.87 8.26 -22.18
CA VAL A 527 -1.89 8.40 -21.10
C VAL A 527 -2.07 7.27 -20.10
N LEU A 528 -1.03 6.48 -19.88
CA LEU A 528 -0.96 5.43 -18.87
C LEU A 528 -0.09 5.88 -17.69
N PHE A 529 -0.70 6.00 -16.51
CA PHE A 529 0.03 6.07 -15.25
C PHE A 529 0.22 4.67 -14.71
N GLU A 530 1.44 4.14 -14.81
CA GLU A 530 1.78 2.79 -14.39
C GLU A 530 2.67 2.80 -13.15
N ASN A 531 2.10 2.33 -12.05
CA ASN A 531 2.63 2.39 -10.70
C ASN A 531 2.78 3.83 -10.15
N SER A 532 2.71 3.95 -8.83
CA SER A 532 2.99 5.19 -8.13
C SER A 532 3.77 4.91 -6.86
N LEU A 533 4.92 5.55 -6.69
CA LEU A 533 5.76 5.29 -5.54
C LEU A 533 5.27 6.08 -4.31
N PRO A 534 5.39 5.50 -3.10
CA PRO A 534 5.32 6.28 -1.87
C PRO A 534 6.39 7.39 -1.82
N ASP A 535 6.11 8.47 -1.10
CA ASP A 535 7.05 9.58 -0.83
C ASP A 535 8.43 9.10 -0.38
N LEU A 536 8.46 7.96 0.32
CA LEU A 536 9.65 7.23 0.77
C LEU A 536 10.72 7.05 -0.31
N TYR A 537 10.28 6.79 -1.55
CA TYR A 537 11.15 6.45 -2.67
C TYR A 537 11.38 7.62 -3.62
N GLU A 538 10.53 8.65 -3.59
CA GLU A 538 10.65 9.82 -4.46
C GLU A 538 11.48 10.94 -3.83
N ARG A 539 11.44 11.10 -2.49
CA ARG A 539 12.10 12.21 -1.79
C ARG A 539 12.96 11.71 -0.63
N PRO A 540 14.29 11.58 -0.80
CA PRO A 540 15.16 11.21 0.31
C PRO A 540 15.11 12.28 1.41
N LEU A 541 14.94 11.87 2.66
CA LEU A 541 15.01 12.74 3.83
C LEU A 541 16.43 13.35 3.92
N ARG A 542 16.56 14.66 3.69
CA ARG A 542 17.85 15.37 3.79
C ARG A 542 17.86 16.28 5.02
N LEU A 543 18.33 15.73 6.15
CA LEU A 543 18.46 16.45 7.42
C LEU A 543 19.86 17.03 7.64
#